data_AF-A0A0S3PX18-F1
#
_entry.id   AF-A0A0S3PX18-F1
#
_cell.length_a   1.000
_cell.length_b   1.000
_cell.length_c   1.000
_cell.angle_alpha   90.00
_cell.angle_beta   90.00
_cell.angle_gamma   90.00
#
_symmetry.space_group_name_H-M   'P 1'
#
loop_
_entity.id
_entity.type
_entity.pdbx_description
1 polymer ?
#
loop_
_entity_poly.entity_id
_entity_poly.type
_entity_poly.pdbx_seq_one_letter_code
_entity_poly.pdbx_strand_id
1 'polypeptide(L)'
;MKKILLVAMLATTAFTPAIAADLGRPVYKAPAAVAVPVTAWNGFYVGGNIGYGWGRFDADGVTGGGQIGYNFQFSPNFVFGLEADVQGADIKSGAVTTNLWGTVRGRVGYAFDNALVYGTGGYAWGRTELGALKDTRSGYAVGGGLEYAFAPNWSTKVEYLYVDLEGRAADFSVVRLGVNYRFPAAPIVASY
;
A
#
# COMPACT_ATOMS: atom_id res chain seq x y z
N MET A 1 41.73 28.78 -84.95
CA MET A 1 41.69 27.37 -85.40
C MET A 1 40.96 26.55 -84.34
N LYS A 2 40.00 25.73 -84.75
CA LYS A 2 39.25 24.78 -83.89
C LYS A 2 40.19 23.72 -83.32
N LYS A 3 39.87 23.17 -82.12
CA LYS A 3 39.74 21.72 -81.77
C LYS A 3 39.89 21.51 -80.23
N ILE A 4 38.84 21.07 -79.51
CA ILE A 4 38.54 19.67 -79.05
C ILE A 4 39.16 19.40 -77.64
N LEU A 5 38.34 19.32 -76.55
CA LEU A 5 37.94 18.10 -75.77
C LEU A 5 39.09 17.56 -74.87
N LEU A 6 38.96 16.99 -73.66
CA LEU A 6 37.89 16.49 -72.78
C LEU A 6 38.56 16.10 -71.42
N VAL A 7 37.90 16.38 -70.28
CA VAL A 7 37.78 15.62 -69.00
C VAL A 7 39.00 14.91 -68.36
N ALA A 8 39.30 15.24 -67.09
CA ALA A 8 39.20 14.36 -65.91
C ALA A 8 40.11 14.81 -64.74
N MET A 9 39.54 15.02 -63.55
CA MET A 9 39.95 14.40 -62.26
C MET A 9 39.76 15.30 -61.03
N LEU A 10 38.96 14.74 -60.10
CA LEU A 10 39.02 14.84 -58.64
C LEU A 10 39.00 16.23 -57.99
N ALA A 11 37.80 16.68 -57.59
CA ALA A 11 37.64 17.57 -56.44
C ALA A 11 36.95 16.79 -55.32
N THR A 12 37.73 16.52 -54.28
CA THR A 12 37.39 15.88 -53.02
C THR A 12 36.16 16.50 -52.35
N THR A 13 35.27 15.64 -51.87
CA THR A 13 34.12 15.91 -51.01
C THR A 13 34.53 16.70 -49.76
N ALA A 14 34.10 17.96 -49.68
CA ALA A 14 34.05 18.70 -48.42
C ALA A 14 32.64 18.57 -47.83
N PHE A 15 32.54 17.85 -46.71
CA PHE A 15 31.34 17.74 -45.90
C PHE A 15 30.92 19.13 -45.39
N THR A 16 29.74 19.60 -45.78
CA THR A 16 29.05 20.70 -45.09
C THR A 16 28.29 20.13 -43.89
N PRO A 17 28.45 20.67 -42.67
CA PRO A 17 27.63 20.25 -41.54
C PRO A 17 26.18 20.68 -41.80
N ALA A 18 25.25 19.74 -41.71
CA ALA A 18 23.83 20.04 -41.67
C ALA A 18 23.52 20.70 -40.32
N ILE A 19 23.22 22.00 -40.33
CA ILE A 19 22.58 22.65 -39.18
C ILE A 19 21.14 22.15 -39.15
N ALA A 20 20.91 21.13 -38.32
CA ALA A 20 19.56 20.76 -37.92
C ALA A 20 18.97 21.94 -37.14
N ALA A 21 17.88 22.52 -37.66
CA ALA A 21 17.06 23.46 -36.92
C ALA A 21 16.54 22.75 -35.66
N ASP A 22 17.03 23.16 -34.48
CA ASP A 22 16.45 22.78 -33.19
C ASP A 22 15.07 23.44 -33.10
N LEU A 23 14.08 22.77 -33.66
CA LEU A 23 12.70 23.07 -33.39
C LEU A 23 12.45 22.59 -31.96
N GLY A 24 12.62 23.50 -31.01
CA GLY A 24 12.48 23.24 -29.59
C GLY A 24 11.22 22.43 -29.33
N ARG A 25 11.40 21.20 -28.82
CA ARG A 25 10.32 20.34 -28.36
C ARG A 25 9.36 21.18 -27.52
N PRO A 26 8.03 21.13 -27.75
CA PRO A 26 7.10 21.77 -26.85
C PRO A 26 7.37 21.22 -25.45
N VAL A 27 7.77 22.11 -24.54
CA VAL A 27 7.92 21.78 -23.12
C VAL A 27 6.50 21.49 -22.64
N TYR A 28 6.17 20.21 -22.61
CA TYR A 28 4.95 19.76 -21.97
C TYR A 28 5.13 19.99 -20.47
N LYS A 29 4.68 21.16 -19.99
CA LYS A 29 4.65 21.46 -18.56
C LYS A 29 3.72 20.42 -17.96
N ALA A 30 4.27 19.53 -17.13
CA ALA A 30 3.48 18.55 -16.40
C ALA A 30 2.28 19.30 -15.78
N PRO A 31 1.04 18.76 -15.92
CA PRO A 31 -0.12 19.36 -15.27
C PRO A 31 0.25 19.70 -13.84
N ALA A 32 -0.04 20.93 -13.40
CA ALA A 32 0.23 21.33 -12.03
C ALA A 32 -0.34 20.24 -11.13
N ALA A 33 0.53 19.60 -10.34
CA ALA A 33 0.10 18.58 -9.40
C ALA A 33 -1.01 19.24 -8.58
N VAL A 34 -2.26 18.79 -8.78
CA VAL A 34 -3.35 19.22 -7.91
C VAL A 34 -2.84 18.83 -6.53
N ALA A 35 -2.58 19.83 -5.69
CA ALA A 35 -2.13 19.60 -4.35
C ALA A 35 -3.25 18.82 -3.67
N VAL A 36 -3.11 17.50 -3.68
CA VAL A 36 -3.98 16.63 -2.92
C VAL A 36 -3.86 17.17 -1.50
N PRO A 37 -4.97 17.51 -0.83
CA PRO A 37 -4.90 18.06 0.52
C PRO A 37 -3.90 17.24 1.34
N VAL A 38 -3.06 17.87 2.15
CA VAL A 38 -2.09 17.14 3.00
C VAL A 38 -2.83 16.18 3.97
N THR A 39 -4.13 16.41 4.16
CA THR A 39 -5.10 15.59 4.89
C THR A 39 -5.78 14.52 4.04
N ALA A 40 -5.52 14.46 2.74
CA ALA A 40 -6.09 13.46 1.87
C ALA A 40 -5.56 12.08 2.26
N TRP A 41 -6.49 11.17 2.51
CA TRP A 41 -6.19 9.79 2.86
C TRP A 41 -5.74 8.97 1.65
N ASN A 42 -5.84 9.53 0.44
CA ASN A 42 -5.52 8.90 -0.82
C ASN A 42 -4.03 8.54 -0.93
N GLY A 43 -3.75 7.31 -1.37
CA GLY A 43 -2.40 6.82 -1.62
C GLY A 43 -2.05 5.53 -0.90
N PHE A 44 -0.83 5.08 -1.13
CA PHE A 44 -0.23 3.91 -0.50
C PHE A 44 0.20 4.23 0.94
N TYR A 45 0.06 3.27 1.85
CA TYR A 45 0.60 3.36 3.19
C TYR A 45 1.23 2.04 3.62
N VAL A 46 2.23 2.16 4.50
CA VAL A 46 2.85 1.04 5.20
C VAL A 46 2.87 1.36 6.68
N GLY A 47 2.69 0.37 7.52
CA GLY A 47 2.69 0.56 8.96
C GLY A 47 3.08 -0.67 9.73
N GLY A 48 3.38 -0.44 11.01
CA GLY A 48 3.48 -1.48 12.01
C GLY A 48 2.28 -1.39 12.93
N ASN A 49 1.86 -2.53 13.47
CA ASN A 49 0.85 -2.59 14.51
C ASN A 49 1.26 -3.55 15.62
N ILE A 50 0.76 -3.27 16.81
CA ILE A 50 0.85 -4.12 17.99
C ILE A 50 -0.54 -4.22 18.59
N GLY A 51 -0.93 -5.42 19.00
CA GLY A 51 -2.25 -5.66 19.53
C GLY A 51 -2.25 -6.73 20.60
N TYR A 52 -3.33 -6.78 21.34
CA TYR A 52 -3.62 -7.82 22.30
C TYR A 52 -4.86 -8.56 21.82
N GLY A 53 -4.69 -9.87 21.62
CA GLY A 53 -5.76 -10.77 21.20
C GLY A 53 -6.22 -11.62 22.37
N TRP A 54 -7.52 -11.87 22.43
CA TRP A 54 -8.13 -12.82 23.35
C TRP A 54 -9.19 -13.64 22.62
N GLY A 55 -9.32 -14.91 22.99
CA GLY A 55 -10.29 -15.84 22.41
C GLY A 55 -10.82 -16.83 23.44
N ARG A 56 -11.68 -17.74 22.98
CA ARG A 56 -12.12 -18.86 23.82
C ARG A 56 -10.94 -19.77 24.17
N PHE A 57 -10.98 -20.38 25.36
CA PHE A 57 -9.95 -21.29 25.92
C PHE A 57 -8.66 -20.63 26.44
N ASP A 58 -8.76 -19.47 27.11
CA ASP A 58 -7.62 -18.78 27.76
C ASP A 58 -6.43 -18.49 26.82
N ALA A 59 -6.70 -18.40 25.52
CA ALA A 59 -5.71 -17.99 24.53
C ALA A 59 -5.66 -16.46 24.50
N ASP A 60 -4.80 -15.88 25.33
CA ASP A 60 -4.46 -14.47 25.32
C ASP A 60 -3.01 -14.25 24.92
N GLY A 61 -2.74 -13.17 24.18
CA GLY A 61 -1.39 -12.95 23.68
C GLY A 61 -1.18 -11.59 23.04
N VAL A 62 0.06 -11.14 23.12
CA VAL A 62 0.52 -9.97 22.37
C VAL A 62 0.82 -10.41 20.95
N THR A 63 0.25 -9.68 19.99
CA THR A 63 0.45 -9.85 18.56
C THR A 63 1.15 -8.61 18.03
N GLY A 64 2.07 -8.79 17.09
CA GLY A 64 2.77 -7.70 16.44
C GLY A 64 2.95 -8.01 14.97
N GLY A 65 2.87 -6.99 14.12
CA GLY A 65 2.93 -7.23 12.69
C GLY A 65 3.09 -5.99 11.84
N GLY A 66 3.23 -6.25 10.55
CA GLY A 66 3.33 -5.24 9.50
C GLY A 66 2.06 -5.22 8.69
N GLN A 67 1.71 -4.05 8.19
CA GLN A 67 0.57 -3.86 7.30
C GLN A 67 0.93 -2.94 6.15
N ILE A 68 0.30 -3.19 5.02
CA ILE A 68 0.38 -2.36 3.83
C ILE A 68 -1.03 -2.14 3.32
N GLY A 69 -1.27 -0.99 2.71
CA GLY A 69 -2.56 -0.75 2.09
C GLY A 69 -2.54 0.39 1.11
N TYR A 70 -3.65 0.51 0.41
CA TYR A 70 -3.89 1.59 -0.52
C TYR A 70 -5.28 2.16 -0.27
N ASN A 71 -5.35 3.47 -0.20
CA ASN A 71 -6.58 4.22 0.00
C ASN A 71 -6.92 5.01 -1.25
N PHE A 72 -8.20 5.06 -1.56
CA PHE A 72 -8.79 5.88 -2.58
C PHE A 72 -9.88 6.74 -1.94
N GLN A 73 -9.72 8.04 -2.03
CA GLN A 73 -10.68 9.02 -1.55
C GLN A 73 -11.44 9.59 -2.74
N PHE A 74 -12.72 9.22 -2.90
CA PHE A 74 -13.53 9.60 -4.07
C PHE A 74 -14.48 10.78 -3.80
N SER A 75 -14.70 11.08 -2.53
CA SER A 75 -15.46 12.22 -2.04
C SER A 75 -14.64 12.89 -0.94
N PRO A 76 -14.80 14.20 -0.65
CA PRO A 76 -14.03 14.87 0.40
C PRO A 76 -14.03 14.11 1.73
N ASN A 77 -15.09 13.35 2.01
CA ASN A 77 -15.25 12.62 3.26
C ASN A 77 -15.31 11.10 3.12
N PHE A 78 -15.30 10.50 1.93
CA PHE A 78 -15.39 9.04 1.80
C PHE A 78 -14.10 8.43 1.30
N VAL A 79 -13.62 7.43 2.03
CA VAL A 79 -12.40 6.68 1.74
C VAL A 79 -12.75 5.21 1.59
N PHE A 80 -12.35 4.60 0.49
CA PHE A 80 -12.25 3.15 0.38
C PHE A 80 -10.79 2.75 0.31
N GLY A 81 -10.48 1.52 0.67
CA GLY A 81 -9.12 1.03 0.54
C GLY A 81 -9.04 -0.47 0.69
N LEU A 82 -7.85 -0.99 0.42
CA LEU A 82 -7.49 -2.36 0.68
C LEU A 82 -6.31 -2.35 1.65
N GLU A 83 -6.35 -3.23 2.64
CA GLU A 83 -5.28 -3.44 3.61
C GLU A 83 -4.92 -4.93 3.61
N ALA A 84 -3.63 -5.22 3.57
CA ALA A 84 -3.09 -6.55 3.83
C ALA A 84 -2.15 -6.46 5.03
N ASP A 85 -2.25 -7.41 5.95
CA ASP A 85 -1.36 -7.48 7.10
C ASP A 85 -0.87 -8.89 7.37
N VAL A 86 0.27 -8.95 8.06
CA VAL A 86 0.91 -10.16 8.54
C VAL A 86 1.31 -9.93 9.99
N GLN A 87 0.88 -10.84 10.85
CA GLN A 87 0.95 -10.78 12.29
C GLN A 87 1.69 -12.01 12.83
N GLY A 88 2.67 -11.79 13.69
CA GLY A 88 3.31 -12.83 14.50
C GLY A 88 2.93 -12.68 15.96
N ALA A 89 2.75 -13.79 16.67
CA ALA A 89 2.59 -13.81 18.12
C ALA A 89 3.75 -14.58 18.78
N ASP A 90 4.47 -13.91 19.68
CA ASP A 90 5.49 -14.53 20.53
C ASP A 90 4.86 -14.92 21.88
N ILE A 91 4.21 -16.08 21.95
CA ILE A 91 3.74 -16.62 23.22
C ILE A 91 4.90 -17.40 23.87
N LYS A 92 5.63 -16.74 24.78
CA LYS A 92 6.66 -17.39 25.61
C LYS A 92 6.00 -18.26 26.68
N SER A 93 5.71 -19.52 26.36
CA SER A 93 5.46 -20.57 27.35
C SER A 93 6.06 -21.89 26.88
N GLY A 94 7.33 -22.13 27.24
CA GLY A 94 7.98 -23.46 27.31
C GLY A 94 8.20 -24.29 26.03
N ALA A 95 7.43 -24.07 24.96
CA ALA A 95 7.52 -24.76 23.69
C ALA A 95 7.22 -23.76 22.58
N VAL A 96 8.20 -23.52 21.71
CA VAL A 96 8.12 -22.59 20.59
C VAL A 96 6.88 -22.89 19.75
N THR A 97 5.87 -22.03 19.83
CA THR A 97 4.69 -22.01 18.95
C THR A 97 4.60 -20.62 18.34
N THR A 98 5.23 -20.44 17.18
CA THR A 98 5.16 -19.17 16.43
C THR A 98 3.93 -19.22 15.54
N ASN A 99 2.86 -18.52 15.92
CA ASN A 99 1.64 -18.42 15.12
C ASN A 99 1.77 -17.23 14.18
N LEU A 100 1.98 -17.50 12.89
CA LEU A 100 1.99 -16.49 11.83
C LEU A 100 0.63 -16.49 11.14
N TRP A 101 -0.08 -15.38 11.22
CA TRP A 101 -1.37 -15.20 10.56
C TRP A 101 -1.40 -13.90 9.77
N GLY A 102 -2.24 -13.82 8.75
CA GLY A 102 -2.37 -12.64 7.91
C GLY A 102 -3.80 -12.44 7.45
N THR A 103 -4.12 -11.22 7.08
CA THR A 103 -5.45 -10.86 6.58
C THR A 103 -5.35 -9.99 5.34
N VAL A 104 -6.34 -10.12 4.46
CA VAL A 104 -6.61 -9.17 3.37
C VAL A 104 -8.02 -8.65 3.56
N ARG A 105 -8.14 -7.35 3.76
CA ARG A 105 -9.39 -6.69 4.13
C ARG A 105 -9.63 -5.47 3.26
N GLY A 106 -10.87 -5.34 2.81
CA GLY A 106 -11.37 -4.07 2.30
C GLY A 106 -11.71 -3.17 3.48
N ARG A 107 -11.39 -1.88 3.36
CA ARG A 107 -11.75 -0.85 4.32
C ARG A 107 -12.61 0.21 3.65
N VAL A 108 -13.65 0.66 4.36
CA VAL A 108 -14.50 1.77 3.94
C VAL A 108 -14.75 2.66 5.14
N GLY A 109 -14.60 3.97 4.96
CA GLY A 109 -14.68 4.89 6.08
C GLY A 109 -15.06 6.31 5.69
N TYR A 110 -15.40 7.06 6.73
CA TYR A 110 -15.73 8.47 6.65
C TYR A 110 -14.62 9.30 7.30
N ALA A 111 -14.03 10.20 6.51
CA ALA A 111 -12.99 11.13 6.91
C ALA A 111 -13.61 12.45 7.40
N PHE A 112 -13.22 12.84 8.62
CA PHE A 112 -13.54 14.10 9.26
C PHE A 112 -12.21 14.82 9.52
N ASP A 113 -11.85 15.76 8.65
CA ASP A 113 -10.59 16.52 8.70
C ASP A 113 -9.34 15.63 8.74
N ASN A 114 -8.84 15.34 9.95
CA ASN A 114 -7.68 14.52 10.25
C ASN A 114 -8.02 13.17 10.91
N ALA A 115 -9.29 12.89 11.20
CA ALA A 115 -9.77 11.60 11.67
C ALA A 115 -10.48 10.82 10.55
N LEU A 116 -10.39 9.50 10.58
CA LEU A 116 -11.06 8.57 9.69
C LEU A 116 -11.67 7.45 10.52
N VAL A 117 -12.99 7.36 10.52
CA VAL A 117 -13.69 6.22 11.12
C VAL A 117 -13.98 5.23 10.00
N TYR A 118 -13.55 3.98 10.16
CA TYR A 118 -13.65 2.99 9.10
C TYR A 118 -14.10 1.62 9.61
N GLY A 119 -14.84 0.92 8.77
CA GLY A 119 -15.11 -0.51 8.89
C GLY A 119 -14.17 -1.30 7.97
N THR A 120 -13.80 -2.50 8.39
CA THR A 120 -13.01 -3.45 7.61
C THR A 120 -13.72 -4.79 7.51
N GLY A 121 -13.57 -5.45 6.37
CA GLY A 121 -14.13 -6.77 6.14
C GLY A 121 -13.29 -7.51 5.10
N GLY A 122 -13.00 -8.78 5.34
CA GLY A 122 -12.26 -9.57 4.39
C GLY A 122 -11.92 -10.96 4.87
N TYR A 123 -10.84 -11.48 4.31
CA TYR A 123 -10.42 -12.87 4.45
C TYR A 123 -9.19 -12.96 5.34
N ALA A 124 -9.19 -13.95 6.24
CA ALA A 124 -8.08 -14.27 7.11
C ALA A 124 -7.50 -15.63 6.75
N TRP A 125 -6.17 -15.74 6.80
CA TRP A 125 -5.47 -17.00 6.73
C TRP A 125 -4.44 -17.09 7.86
N GLY A 126 -4.34 -18.24 8.49
CA GLY A 126 -3.40 -18.50 9.58
C GLY A 126 -2.63 -19.79 9.33
N ARG A 127 -1.33 -19.76 9.65
CA ARG A 127 -0.52 -20.96 9.74
C ARG A 127 -0.08 -21.17 11.19
N THR A 128 -0.46 -22.32 11.73
CA THR A 128 0.00 -22.78 13.05
C THR A 128 1.07 -23.83 12.83
N GLU A 129 2.29 -23.58 13.29
CA GLU A 129 3.37 -24.56 13.28
C GLU A 129 3.49 -25.18 14.69
N LEU A 130 3.03 -26.42 14.85
CA LEU A 130 3.21 -27.23 16.07
C LEU A 130 4.02 -28.49 15.73
N GLY A 131 5.35 -28.35 15.65
CA GLY A 131 6.24 -29.43 15.25
C GLY A 131 6.09 -29.81 13.76
N ALA A 132 5.76 -31.07 13.46
CA ALA A 132 5.63 -31.58 12.09
C ALA A 132 4.21 -31.43 11.49
N LEU A 133 3.23 -30.95 12.27
CA LEU A 133 1.86 -30.77 11.82
C LEU A 133 1.70 -29.34 11.25
N LYS A 134 1.28 -29.27 9.98
CA LYS A 134 0.95 -28.03 9.28
C LYS A 134 -0.56 -28.00 9.11
N ASP A 135 -1.23 -27.14 9.87
CA ASP A 135 -2.65 -26.87 9.65
C ASP A 135 -2.79 -25.45 9.09
N THR A 136 -3.33 -25.37 7.87
CA THR A 136 -3.60 -24.10 7.20
C THR A 136 -5.07 -23.81 7.40
N ARG A 137 -5.37 -22.73 8.13
CA ARG A 137 -6.74 -22.38 8.45
C ARG A 137 -7.16 -21.07 7.80
N SER A 138 -8.37 -21.06 7.29
CA SER A 138 -8.99 -19.92 6.66
C SER A 138 -10.27 -19.50 7.37
N GLY A 139 -10.64 -18.23 7.20
CA GLY A 139 -11.87 -17.69 7.71
C GLY A 139 -12.09 -16.26 7.28
N TYR A 140 -12.99 -15.58 7.98
CA TYR A 140 -13.34 -14.20 7.71
C TYR A 140 -12.89 -13.31 8.86
N ALA A 141 -12.57 -12.06 8.53
CA ALA A 141 -12.18 -11.04 9.48
C ALA A 141 -13.03 -9.80 9.26
N VAL A 142 -13.65 -9.30 10.32
CA VAL A 142 -14.48 -8.10 10.32
C VAL A 142 -14.03 -7.22 11.48
N GLY A 143 -13.77 -5.95 11.21
CA GLY A 143 -13.28 -5.04 12.23
C GLY A 143 -13.76 -3.62 12.02
N GLY A 144 -13.56 -2.79 13.03
CA GLY A 144 -13.83 -1.36 12.98
C GLY A 144 -12.70 -0.60 13.65
N GLY A 145 -12.35 0.55 13.12
CA GLY A 145 -11.24 1.35 13.62
C GLY A 145 -11.40 2.84 13.42
N LEU A 146 -10.55 3.56 14.14
CA LEU A 146 -10.35 4.99 14.01
C LEU A 146 -8.89 5.23 13.67
N GLU A 147 -8.65 5.97 12.60
CA GLU A 147 -7.32 6.42 12.17
C GLU A 147 -7.25 7.95 12.32
N TYR A 148 -6.19 8.44 12.94
CA TYR A 148 -5.97 9.86 13.21
C TYR A 148 -4.62 10.31 12.64
N ALA A 149 -4.64 11.29 11.77
CA ALA A 149 -3.47 11.93 11.18
C ALA A 149 -2.93 13.01 12.13
N PHE A 150 -1.86 12.70 12.86
CA PHE A 150 -1.24 13.62 13.82
C PHE A 150 -0.12 14.47 13.22
N ALA A 151 0.50 14.02 12.11
CA ALA A 151 1.54 14.76 11.41
C ALA A 151 1.40 14.58 9.88
N PRO A 152 2.04 15.43 9.07
CA PRO A 152 2.11 15.22 7.62
C PRO A 152 2.64 13.81 7.36
N ASN A 153 1.91 13.04 6.55
CA ASN A 153 2.24 11.65 6.18
C ASN A 153 2.11 10.60 7.30
N TRP A 154 2.03 10.99 8.58
CA TRP A 154 1.89 10.02 9.67
C TRP A 154 0.46 9.94 10.19
N SER A 155 -0.01 8.73 10.44
CA SER A 155 -1.28 8.48 11.14
C SER A 155 -1.13 7.38 12.17
N THR A 156 -1.86 7.52 13.27
CA THR A 156 -2.06 6.48 14.27
C THR A 156 -3.41 5.84 14.05
N LYS A 157 -3.51 4.53 14.16
CA LYS A 157 -4.77 3.81 14.08
C LYS A 157 -5.03 2.98 15.32
N VAL A 158 -6.30 2.91 15.69
CA VAL A 158 -6.84 2.00 16.70
C VAL A 158 -7.88 1.15 15.98
N GLU A 159 -7.79 -0.16 16.11
CA GLU A 159 -8.73 -1.06 15.45
C GLU A 159 -9.11 -2.22 16.35
N TYR A 160 -10.39 -2.54 16.34
CA TYR A 160 -10.95 -3.75 16.90
C TYR A 160 -11.24 -4.72 15.74
N LEU A 161 -10.63 -5.89 15.77
CA LEU A 161 -10.76 -6.92 14.76
C LEU A 161 -11.37 -8.18 15.37
N TYR A 162 -12.48 -8.63 14.81
CA TYR A 162 -13.08 -9.93 15.08
C TYR A 162 -12.71 -10.89 13.95
N VAL A 163 -12.11 -12.03 14.29
CA VAL A 163 -11.73 -13.07 13.32
C VAL A 163 -12.44 -14.36 13.69
N ASP A 164 -13.09 -14.96 12.70
CA ASP A 164 -13.77 -16.24 12.83
C ASP A 164 -13.25 -17.19 11.74
N LEU A 165 -12.62 -18.26 12.21
CA LEU A 165 -12.08 -19.32 11.37
C LEU A 165 -13.07 -20.49 11.39
N GLU A 166 -13.70 -20.81 10.25
CA GLU A 166 -14.77 -21.82 10.18
C GLU A 166 -14.30 -23.18 10.76
N GLY A 167 -15.03 -23.66 11.78
CA GLY A 167 -14.89 -24.98 12.40
C GLY A 167 -14.69 -24.96 13.93
N ARG A 168 -15.78 -24.91 14.69
CA ARG A 168 -15.90 -25.30 16.12
C ARG A 168 -14.90 -24.80 17.19
N ALA A 169 -13.85 -24.00 16.93
CA ALA A 169 -12.86 -23.73 18.01
C ALA A 169 -11.92 -22.50 17.90
N ALA A 170 -12.20 -21.44 17.13
CA ALA A 170 -11.34 -20.25 17.21
C ALA A 170 -12.02 -18.96 16.73
N ASP A 171 -12.99 -18.46 17.49
CA ASP A 171 -13.35 -17.05 17.47
C ASP A 171 -12.40 -16.27 18.39
N PHE A 172 -11.67 -15.31 17.84
CA PHE A 172 -10.79 -14.44 18.61
C PHE A 172 -10.96 -12.98 18.22
N SER A 173 -10.89 -12.12 19.23
CA SER A 173 -10.97 -10.67 19.08
C SER A 173 -9.60 -10.07 19.38
N VAL A 174 -9.18 -9.12 18.55
CA VAL A 174 -7.90 -8.43 18.70
C VAL A 174 -8.15 -6.94 18.73
N VAL A 175 -7.66 -6.28 19.77
CA VAL A 175 -7.49 -4.83 19.77
C VAL A 175 -6.07 -4.51 19.38
N ARG A 176 -5.91 -3.66 18.37
CA ARG A 176 -4.60 -3.29 17.85
C ARG A 176 -4.44 -1.78 17.71
N LEU A 177 -3.23 -1.34 18.01
CA LEU A 177 -2.73 0.01 17.82
C LEU A 177 -1.66 -0.04 16.74
N GLY A 178 -1.72 0.88 15.78
CA GLY A 178 -0.77 0.92 14.69
C GLY A 178 -0.33 2.33 14.33
N VAL A 179 0.82 2.42 13.69
CA VAL A 179 1.33 3.66 13.11
C VAL A 179 1.55 3.42 11.63
N ASN A 180 1.01 4.32 10.82
CA ASN A 180 1.07 4.30 9.37
C ASN A 180 1.89 5.47 8.86
N TYR A 181 2.75 5.18 7.89
CA TYR A 181 3.36 6.15 7.01
C TYR A 181 2.64 6.13 5.67
N ARG A 182 1.99 7.26 5.35
CA ARG A 182 1.23 7.49 4.13
C ARG A 182 2.13 8.17 3.12
N PHE A 183 2.28 7.55 1.96
CA PHE A 183 3.02 8.15 0.86
C PHE A 183 2.10 9.16 0.17
N PRO A 184 2.63 10.36 -0.15
CA PRO A 184 1.85 11.31 -0.92
C PRO A 184 1.59 10.67 -2.29
N ALA A 185 0.33 10.56 -2.67
CA ALA A 185 -0.03 10.07 -3.99
C ALA A 185 0.63 10.99 -5.03
N ALA A 186 1.51 10.45 -5.88
CA ALA A 186 1.96 11.17 -7.05
C ALA A 186 0.72 11.56 -7.88
N PRO A 187 0.67 12.76 -8.47
CA PRO A 187 -0.44 13.11 -9.34
C PRO A 187 -0.55 12.03 -10.43
N ILE A 188 -1.74 11.43 -10.57
CA ILE A 188 -2.04 10.56 -11.70
C ILE A 188 -1.98 11.46 -12.92
N VAL A 189 -0.83 11.48 -13.59
CA VAL A 189 -0.71 12.07 -14.93
C VAL A 189 -1.46 11.10 -15.83
N ALA A 190 -2.74 11.36 -16.03
CA ALA A 190 -3.48 10.73 -17.12
C ALA A 190 -2.78 11.15 -18.42
N SER A 191 -1.94 10.27 -18.96
CA SER A 191 -1.56 10.36 -20.37
C SER A 191 -2.80 10.00 -21.16
N TYR A 192 -3.49 11.02 -21.64
CA TYR A 192 -4.56 10.91 -22.62
C TYR A 192 -3.99 10.64 -24.01
#